data_AF-A0A7L1VCH8-F1
#
_entry.id   AF-A0A7L1VCH8-F1
#
_cell.length_a   1.000
_cell.length_b   1.000
_cell.length_c   1.000
_cell.angle_alpha   90.00
_cell.angle_beta   90.00
_cell.angle_gamma   90.00
#
_symmetry.space_group_name_H-M   'P 1'
#
loop_
_entity.id
_entity.type
_entity.pdbx_description
1 polymer ?
#
loop_
_entity_poly.entity_id
_entity_poly.type
_entity_poly.pdbx_seq_one_letter_code
_entity_poly.pdbx_strand_id
1 'polypeptide(L)'
;LDKSKLKPGTRVALDMTTLTIMRYLPREVDPLVYNMSHEDPGDVSYSEIGGLSEQIRELREVIELPLTNPELFQRVGIIPPKGCLLYGPPG
;
A
#
# COMPACT_ATOMS: atom_id res chain seq x y z
N LEU A 1 -25.39 -8.76 -9.37
CA LEU A 1 -24.26 -7.87 -9.71
C LEU A 1 -24.17 -6.78 -8.64
N ASP A 2 -23.02 -6.62 -7.98
CA ASP A 2 -22.85 -5.56 -6.99
C ASP A 2 -22.79 -4.20 -7.69
N LYS A 3 -23.87 -3.41 -7.58
CA LYS A 3 -23.95 -2.08 -8.19
C LYS A 3 -22.88 -1.11 -7.67
N SER A 4 -22.36 -1.33 -6.45
CA SER A 4 -21.29 -0.53 -5.84
C SER A 4 -19.94 -0.65 -6.56
N LYS A 5 -19.70 -1.79 -7.24
CA LYS A 5 -18.47 -2.05 -7.99
C LYS A 5 -18.51 -1.52 -9.42
N LEU A 6 -19.69 -1.09 -9.90
CA LEU A 6 -19.88 -0.51 -11.22
C LEU A 6 -19.68 1.00 -11.18
N LYS A 7 -18.45 1.45 -11.41
CA LYS A 7 -18.13 2.87 -11.62
C LYS A 7 -17.90 3.14 -13.12
N PRO A 8 -18.15 4.36 -13.61
CA PRO A 8 -17.76 4.73 -14.97
C PRO A 8 -16.28 4.38 -15.23
N GLY A 9 -16.00 3.69 -16.33
CA GLY A 9 -14.65 3.16 -16.65
C GLY A 9 -14.34 1.77 -16.10
N THR A 10 -15.26 1.10 -15.41
CA THR A 10 -15.10 -0.30 -14.98
C THR A 10 -15.30 -1.24 -16.15
N ARG A 11 -14.34 -2.14 -16.39
CA ARG A 11 -14.46 -3.20 -17.40
C ARG A 11 -15.48 -4.25 -16.94
N VAL A 12 -16.34 -4.67 -17.84
CA VAL A 12 -17.36 -5.69 -17.59
C VAL A 12 -17.39 -6.67 -18.75
N ALA A 13 -17.67 -7.94 -18.47
CA ALA A 13 -17.99 -8.91 -19.50
C ALA A 13 -19.49 -8.79 -19.83
N LEU A 14 -19.80 -8.65 -21.11
CA LEU A 14 -21.16 -8.60 -21.64
C LEU A 14 -21.49 -9.93 -22.31
N ASP A 15 -22.74 -10.34 -22.23
CA ASP A 15 -23.30 -11.32 -23.16
C ASP A 15 -23.43 -10.65 -24.54
N MET A 16 -22.87 -11.26 -25.58
CA MET A 16 -22.83 -10.67 -26.94
C MET A 16 -24.21 -10.57 -27.59
N THR A 17 -25.16 -11.40 -27.17
CA THR A 17 -26.50 -11.44 -27.78
C THR A 17 -27.47 -10.48 -27.11
N THR A 18 -27.46 -10.42 -25.77
CA THR A 18 -28.39 -9.59 -24.99
C THR A 18 -27.77 -8.29 -24.48
N LEU A 19 -26.46 -8.08 -24.65
CA LEU A 19 -25.68 -6.96 -24.12
C LEU A 19 -25.83 -6.79 -22.60
N THR A 20 -26.19 -7.86 -21.89
CA THR A 20 -26.35 -7.85 -20.44
C THR A 20 -25.00 -7.97 -19.75
N ILE A 21 -24.77 -7.17 -18.71
CA ILE A 21 -23.57 -7.25 -17.87
C ILE A 21 -23.57 -8.56 -17.09
N MET A 22 -22.65 -9.48 -17.43
CA MET A 22 -22.53 -10.79 -16.78
C MET A 22 -21.65 -10.73 -15.54
N ARG A 23 -20.48 -10.08 -15.64
CA ARG A 23 -19.50 -9.98 -14.53
C ARG A 23 -18.64 -8.74 -14.67
N TYR A 24 -18.11 -8.28 -13.55
CA TYR A 24 -17.05 -7.26 -13.56
C TYR A 24 -15.72 -7.91 -13.90
N LEU A 25 -14.85 -7.16 -14.57
CA LEU A 25 -13.46 -7.55 -14.82
C LEU A 25 -12.55 -6.68 -13.96
N PRO A 26 -11.47 -7.24 -13.39
CA PRO A 26 -10.48 -6.45 -12.68
C PRO A 26 -9.87 -5.40 -13.61
N ARG A 27 -9.35 -4.31 -13.02
CA ARG A 27 -8.65 -3.28 -13.80
C ARG A 27 -7.42 -3.92 -14.44
N GLU A 28 -7.21 -3.64 -15.72
CA GLU A 28 -5.95 -3.97 -16.39
C GLU A 28 -4.88 -3.08 -15.79
N VAL A 29 -4.00 -3.69 -14.99
CA VAL A 29 -2.77 -3.07 -14.51
C VAL A 29 -1.68 -3.44 -15.50
N ASP A 30 -0.96 -2.43 -15.99
CA ASP A 30 0.23 -2.63 -16.80
C ASP A 30 1.21 -3.53 -16.02
N PRO A 31 1.81 -4.55 -16.65
CA PRO A 31 2.82 -5.39 -16.01
C PRO A 31 3.94 -4.61 -15.32
N LEU A 32 4.33 -3.44 -15.86
CA LEU A 32 5.34 -2.57 -15.23
C LEU A 32 4.85 -2.00 -13.90
N VAL A 33 3.58 -1.62 -13.81
CA VAL A 33 2.95 -1.14 -12.56
C VAL A 33 2.73 -2.29 -11.59
N TYR A 34 2.38 -3.47 -12.10
CA TYR A 34 2.22 -4.66 -11.29
C TYR A 34 3.55 -5.05 -10.60
N ASN A 35 4.65 -5.07 -11.35
CA ASN A 35 5.99 -5.34 -10.83
C ASN A 35 6.47 -4.29 -9.82
N MET A 36 6.08 -3.01 -9.96
CA MET A 36 6.39 -1.98 -8.96
C MET A 36 5.61 -2.12 -7.66
N SER A 37 4.46 -2.83 -7.67
CA SER A 37 3.63 -3.01 -6.48
C SER A 37 3.98 -4.25 -5.66
N HIS A 38 4.72 -5.20 -6.25
CA HIS A 38 5.13 -6.43 -5.62
C HIS A 38 6.66 -6.46 -5.55
N GLU A 39 7.20 -5.88 -4.48
CA GLU A 39 8.58 -6.18 -4.08
C GLU A 39 8.55 -7.34 -3.10
N ASP A 40 9.41 -8.33 -3.34
CA ASP A 40 9.72 -9.38 -2.37
C ASP A 40 11.12 -9.05 -1.81
N PRO A 41 11.20 -8.21 -0.76
CA PRO A 41 12.47 -7.71 -0.23
C PRO A 41 13.33 -8.80 0.43
N GLY A 42 12.85 -10.05 0.48
CA GLY A 42 13.47 -11.12 1.23
C GLY A 42 13.29 -10.94 2.75
N ASP A 43 14.03 -11.73 3.53
CA ASP A 43 13.94 -11.77 4.99
C ASP A 43 15.08 -10.93 5.61
N VAL A 44 15.06 -9.62 5.36
CA VAL A 44 16.08 -8.69 5.87
C VAL A 44 15.62 -8.13 7.22
N SER A 45 16.44 -8.33 8.26
CA SER A 45 16.13 -7.86 9.61
C SER A 45 16.79 -6.51 9.92
N TYR A 46 16.13 -5.67 10.73
CA TYR A 46 16.73 -4.41 11.23
C TYR A 46 18.03 -4.63 12.02
N SER A 47 18.26 -5.84 12.54
CA SER A 47 19.49 -6.24 13.21
C SER A 47 20.71 -6.31 12.29
N GLU A 48 20.52 -6.42 10.98
CA GLU A 48 21.61 -6.44 9.99
C GLU A 48 22.13 -5.03 9.67
N ILE A 49 21.40 -3.97 10.07
CA ILE A 49 21.79 -2.58 9.82
C ILE A 49 22.69 -2.08 10.96
N GLY A 50 23.97 -1.91 10.68
CA GLY A 50 24.97 -1.45 11.66
C GLY A 50 24.93 0.06 11.92
N GLY A 51 25.02 0.46 13.19
CA GLY A 51 25.32 1.84 13.61
C GLY A 51 24.17 2.87 13.50
N LEU A 52 23.08 2.55 12.79
CA LEU A 52 21.95 3.45 12.54
C LEU A 52 20.77 3.22 13.50
N SER A 53 21.05 2.83 14.76
CA SER A 53 20.00 2.44 15.71
C SER A 53 19.00 3.55 16.02
N GLU A 54 19.45 4.80 16.06
CA GLU A 54 18.57 5.96 16.30
C GLU A 54 17.64 6.21 15.11
N GLN A 55 18.16 6.17 13.88
CA GLN A 55 17.38 6.36 12.66
C GLN A 55 16.36 5.23 12.47
N ILE A 56 16.74 3.99 12.78
CA ILE A 56 15.82 2.85 12.77
C ILE A 56 14.71 3.07 13.79
N ARG A 57 15.03 3.54 15.01
CA ARG A 57 14.02 3.83 16.04
C ARG A 57 13.01 4.87 15.55
N GLU A 58 13.49 6.00 15.01
CA GLU A 58 12.62 7.05 14.46
C GLU A 58 11.72 6.52 13.35
N LEU A 59 12.26 5.71 12.43
CA LEU A 59 11.49 5.12 11.34
C LEU A 59 10.38 4.19 11.86
N ARG A 60 10.67 3.37 12.87
CA ARG A 60 9.68 2.48 13.51
C ARG A 60 8.58 3.26 14.22
N GLU A 61 8.92 4.35 14.91
CA GLU A 61 7.92 5.21 15.56
C GLU A 61 7.01 5.91 14.54
N VAL A 62 7.54 6.29 13.39
CA VAL A 62 6.80 6.99 12.34
C VAL A 62 5.92 6.03 11.54
N ILE A 63 6.39 4.82 11.25
CA ILE A 63 5.72 3.88 10.34
C ILE A 63 5.05 2.72 11.08
N GLU A 64 5.78 1.99 11.93
CA GLU A 64 5.25 0.80 12.61
C GLU A 64 4.21 1.15 13.68
N LEU A 65 4.45 2.20 14.47
CA LEU A 65 3.57 2.59 15.56
C LEU A 65 2.13 2.91 15.12
N PRO A 66 1.88 3.73 14.06
CA PRO A 66 0.52 3.99 13.61
C PRO A 66 -0.15 2.78 12.96
N LEU A 67 0.63 1.85 12.38
CA LEU A 67 0.09 0.63 11.78
C LEU A 67 -0.27 -0.43 12.83
N THR A 68 0.57 -0.58 13.85
CA THR A 68 0.39 -1.60 14.90
C THR A 68 -0.63 -1.14 15.94
N ASN A 69 -0.61 0.14 16.33
CA ASN A 69 -1.43 0.68 17.43
C ASN A 69 -2.15 1.98 17.03
N PRO A 70 -3.08 1.95 16.06
CA PRO A 70 -3.80 3.16 15.61
C PRO A 70 -4.65 3.82 16.71
N GLU A 71 -5.08 3.05 17.72
CA GLU A 71 -5.86 3.57 18.84
C GLU A 71 -5.11 4.64 19.66
N LEU A 72 -3.77 4.53 19.77
CA LEU A 72 -2.97 5.52 20.50
C LEU A 72 -3.10 6.91 19.86
N PHE A 73 -3.02 6.97 18.53
CA PHE A 73 -3.17 8.22 17.78
C PHE A 73 -4.59 8.79 17.89
N GLN A 74 -5.61 7.94 17.87
CA GLN A 74 -7.00 8.36 18.04
C GLN A 74 -7.28 8.91 19.45
N ARG A 75 -6.72 8.29 20.50
CA ARG A 75 -6.88 8.75 21.89
C ARG A 75 -6.16 10.05 22.17
N VAL A 76 -4.97 10.23 21.60
CA VAL A 76 -4.18 11.45 21.75
C VAL A 76 -4.72 12.57 20.83
N GLY A 77 -5.48 12.23 19.79
CA GLY A 77 -6.07 13.20 18.87
C GLY A 77 -5.07 13.80 17.87
N ILE A 78 -3.94 13.13 17.65
CA ILE A 78 -2.90 13.55 16.70
C ILE A 78 -3.02 12.79 15.39
N ILE A 79 -2.70 13.46 14.28
CA ILE A 79 -2.71 12.86 12.96
C ILE A 79 -1.39 12.10 12.77
N PRO A 80 -1.41 10.81 12.41
CA PRO A 80 -0.19 10.07 12.16
C PRO A 80 0.57 10.64 10.95
N PRO A 81 1.90 10.60 10.97
CA PRO A 81 2.71 11.03 9.84
C PRO A 81 2.42 10.16 8.60
N LYS A 82 2.43 10.79 7.41
CA LYS A 82 2.08 10.11 6.15
C LYS A 82 3.26 9.47 5.42
N GLY A 83 4.48 9.77 5.84
CA GLY A 83 5.71 9.26 5.24
C GLY A 83 6.95 9.87 5.87
N CYS A 84 8.09 9.24 5.63
CA CYS A 84 9.41 9.71 6.04
C CYS A 84 10.26 10.03 4.80
N LEU A 85 11.18 10.97 4.93
CA LEU A 85 12.17 11.28 3.90
C LEU A 85 13.52 10.76 4.39
N LEU A 86 14.07 9.75 3.70
CA LEU A 86 15.44 9.28 3.92
C LEU A 86 16.38 10.07 3.01
N TYR A 87 17.38 10.71 3.59
CA TYR A 87 18.39 11.46 2.85
C TYR A 87 19.78 11.23 3.45
N GLY A 88 20.80 11.23 2.60
CA GLY A 88 22.18 11.01 3.00
C GLY A 88 23.10 10.94 1.77
N PRO A 89 24.42 10.94 1.97
CA PRO A 89 25.35 10.57 0.91
C PRO A 89 25.03 9.13 0.45
N PRO A 90 25.24 8.81 -0.84
CA PRO A 90 25.04 7.46 -1.33
C PRO A 90 26.01 6.50 -0.62
N GLY A 91 25.47 5.51 0.08
CA GLY A 91 26.23 4.54 0.86
C GLY A 91 25.33 3.69 1.74
#